data_AF-A0A7Y3MF09-F1
#
_entry.id   AF-A0A7Y3MF09-F1
#
_cell.length_a   1.000
_cell.length_b   1.000
_cell.length_c   1.000
_cell.angle_alpha   90.00
_cell.angle_beta   90.00
_cell.angle_gamma   90.00
#
_symmetry.space_group_name_H-M   'P 1'
#
loop_
_entity.id
_entity.type
_entity.pdbx_description
1 polymer ?
#
loop_
_entity_poly.entity_id
_entity_poly.type
_entity_poly.pdbx_seq_one_letter_code
_entity_poly.pdbx_strand_id
1 'polypeptide(L)'
;MNYLGLAHFLTAVLAIVAGAVVVFRRKGTRFHKWCGRLYLLSMLTVNISALSIYRLWGHFGPFHIAAVISLATVIMGAQAAWRKKPARHWKVAHAYWMSWSYVGLLAAAVSESATRYLDYDFGWTVGLATAAVIAIGAMTINRRLPPLLGASQP
;
A
#
# COMPACT_ATOMS: atom_id res chain seq x y z
N MET A 1 -9.41 -22.30 -7.23
CA MET A 1 -9.49 -20.87 -6.87
C MET A 1 -10.74 -20.29 -7.54
N ASN A 2 -11.53 -19.47 -6.84
CA ASN A 2 -12.61 -18.73 -7.50
C ASN A 2 -12.01 -17.58 -8.33
N TYR A 3 -12.71 -17.14 -9.38
CA TYR A 3 -12.23 -16.09 -10.29
C TYR A 3 -11.87 -14.80 -9.55
N LEU A 4 -12.62 -14.46 -8.50
CA LEU A 4 -12.37 -13.30 -7.65
C LEU A 4 -11.01 -13.38 -6.94
N GLY A 5 -10.68 -14.52 -6.31
CA GLY A 5 -9.41 -14.71 -5.63
C GLY A 5 -8.21 -14.70 -6.59
N LEU A 6 -8.38 -15.25 -7.79
CA LEU A 6 -7.35 -15.17 -8.84
C LEU A 6 -7.12 -13.72 -9.30
N ALA A 7 -8.20 -12.98 -9.56
CA ALA A 7 -8.12 -11.58 -9.95
C ALA A 7 -7.47 -10.73 -8.84
N HIS A 8 -7.85 -10.95 -7.58
CA HIS A 8 -7.22 -10.31 -6.42
C HIS A 8 -5.71 -10.58 -6.38
N PHE A 9 -5.29 -11.85 -6.51
CA PHE A 9 -3.89 -12.23 -6.47
C PHE A 9 -3.07 -11.58 -7.60
N LEU A 10 -3.55 -11.69 -8.85
CA LEU A 10 -2.84 -11.12 -10.01
C LEU A 10 -2.73 -9.59 -9.92
N THR A 11 -3.78 -8.91 -9.46
CA THR A 11 -3.77 -7.47 -9.27
C THR A 11 -2.90 -7.04 -8.08
N ALA A 12 -2.79 -7.87 -7.03
CA ALA A 12 -1.88 -7.64 -5.92
C ALA A 12 -0.41 -7.72 -6.37
N VAL A 13 -0.05 -8.73 -7.17
CA VAL A 13 1.29 -8.84 -7.76
C VAL A 13 1.60 -7.62 -8.63
N LEU A 14 0.64 -7.21 -9.47
CA LEU A 14 0.79 -6.02 -10.30
C LEU A 14 0.97 -4.74 -9.47
N ALA A 15 0.22 -4.59 -8.36
CA ALA A 15 0.35 -3.47 -7.44
C ALA A 15 1.74 -3.47 -6.76
N ILE A 16 2.26 -4.63 -6.35
CA ILE A 16 3.59 -4.74 -5.73
C ILE A 16 4.67 -4.26 -6.71
N VAL A 17 4.62 -4.74 -7.95
CA VAL A 17 5.60 -4.38 -8.99
C VAL A 17 5.49 -2.91 -9.37
N ALA A 18 4.28 -2.43 -9.69
CA ALA A 18 4.06 -1.04 -10.06
C ALA A 18 4.44 -0.07 -8.93
N GLY A 19 4.11 -0.42 -7.68
CA GLY A 19 4.46 0.36 -6.49
C GLY A 19 5.98 0.42 -6.28
N ALA A 20 6.69 -0.70 -6.44
CA ALA A 20 8.16 -0.72 -6.39
C ALA A 20 8.76 0.26 -7.43
N VAL A 21 8.28 0.18 -8.67
CA VAL A 21 8.73 1.07 -9.75
C VAL A 21 8.46 2.54 -9.40
N VAL A 22 7.29 2.86 -8.85
CA VAL A 22 6.93 4.23 -8.42
C VAL A 22 7.83 4.74 -7.30
N VAL A 23 8.15 3.90 -6.31
CA VAL A 23 8.98 4.24 -5.15
C VAL A 23 10.43 4.46 -5.55
N PHE A 24 11.01 3.58 -6.37
CA PHE A 24 12.45 3.64 -6.69
C PHE A 24 12.80 4.57 -7.84
N ARG A 25 11.91 4.79 -8.81
CA ARG A 25 12.21 5.63 -9.98
C ARG A 25 12.12 7.13 -9.67
N ARG A 26 12.60 7.94 -10.63
CA ARG A 26 12.52 9.41 -10.58
C ARG A 26 11.06 9.87 -10.58
N LYS A 27 10.71 10.66 -9.57
CA LYS A 27 9.35 11.14 -9.30
C LYS A 27 8.97 12.27 -10.26
N GLY A 28 7.68 12.44 -10.53
CA GLY A 28 7.14 13.52 -11.37
C GLY A 28 7.30 13.36 -12.89
N THR A 29 8.03 12.34 -13.37
CA THR A 29 8.17 12.03 -14.79
C THR A 29 6.86 11.52 -15.42
N ARG A 30 6.74 11.55 -16.75
CA ARG A 30 5.59 10.94 -17.47
C ARG A 30 5.44 9.46 -17.09
N PHE A 31 6.56 8.74 -17.04
CA PHE A 31 6.61 7.34 -16.62
C PHE A 31 6.13 7.15 -15.19
N HIS A 32 6.60 7.96 -14.23
CA HIS A 32 6.12 7.91 -12.84
C HIS A 32 4.60 8.13 -12.74
N LYS A 33 4.03 9.07 -13.51
CA LYS A 33 2.58 9.30 -13.53
C LYS A 33 1.82 8.11 -14.10
N TRP A 34 2.35 7.46 -15.13
CA TRP A 34 1.72 6.27 -15.73
C TRP A 34 1.77 5.08 -14.77
N CYS A 35 2.94 4.74 -14.23
CA CYS A 35 3.07 3.68 -13.23
C CYS A 35 2.28 3.98 -11.95
N GLY A 36 2.20 5.25 -11.52
CA GLY A 36 1.40 5.65 -10.36
C GLY A 36 -0.10 5.45 -10.57
N ARG A 37 -0.61 5.67 -11.79
CA ARG A 37 -2.00 5.35 -12.16
C ARG A 37 -2.24 3.85 -12.20
N LEU A 38 -1.30 3.09 -12.76
CA LEU A 38 -1.36 1.64 -12.77
C LEU A 38 -1.43 1.09 -11.34
N TYR A 39 -0.51 1.52 -10.47
CA TYR A 39 -0.51 1.18 -9.05
C TYR A 39 -1.83 1.54 -8.37
N LEU A 40 -2.34 2.76 -8.57
CA LEU A 40 -3.61 3.21 -7.99
C LEU A 40 -4.78 2.30 -8.41
N LEU A 41 -4.92 2.04 -9.71
CA LEU A 41 -6.00 1.18 -10.22
C LEU A 41 -5.87 -0.24 -9.67
N SER A 42 -4.67 -0.81 -9.66
CA SER A 42 -4.42 -2.13 -9.06
C SER A 42 -4.78 -2.15 -7.58
N MET A 43 -4.40 -1.13 -6.80
CA MET A 43 -4.74 -1.05 -5.37
C MET A 43 -6.24 -0.92 -5.11
N LEU A 44 -6.98 -0.20 -5.96
CA LEU A 44 -8.44 -0.15 -5.86
C LEU A 44 -9.03 -1.53 -6.09
N THR A 45 -8.60 -2.25 -7.12
CA THR A 45 -9.08 -3.61 -7.40
C THR A 45 -8.72 -4.58 -6.27
N VAL A 46 -7.50 -4.53 -5.76
CA VAL A 46 -7.03 -5.37 -4.64
C VAL A 46 -7.86 -5.14 -3.39
N ASN A 47 -8.08 -3.89 -2.98
CA ASN A 47 -8.84 -3.58 -1.78
C ASN A 47 -10.33 -3.93 -1.92
N ILE A 48 -10.96 -3.62 -3.05
CA ILE A 48 -12.38 -3.95 -3.28
C ILE A 48 -12.58 -5.47 -3.31
N SER A 49 -11.69 -6.20 -3.98
CA SER A 49 -11.77 -7.66 -4.00
C SER A 49 -11.46 -8.27 -2.64
N ALA A 50 -10.50 -7.75 -1.87
CA ALA A 50 -10.21 -8.20 -0.51
C ALA A 50 -11.45 -8.08 0.40
N LEU A 51 -12.18 -6.97 0.31
CA LEU A 51 -13.41 -6.74 1.08
C LEU A 51 -14.56 -7.69 0.70
N SER A 52 -14.41 -8.41 -0.41
CA SER A 52 -15.38 -9.37 -0.92
C SER A 52 -14.96 -10.83 -0.69
N ILE A 53 -13.79 -11.08 -0.09
CA ILE A 53 -13.22 -12.43 0.12
C ILE A 53 -13.29 -12.82 1.60
N TYR A 54 -14.17 -13.77 1.91
CA TYR A 54 -14.45 -14.23 3.27
C TYR A 54 -13.79 -15.59 3.62
N ARG A 55 -12.80 -16.04 2.85
CA ARG A 55 -12.28 -17.42 2.93
C ARG A 55 -11.58 -17.81 4.25
N LEU A 56 -11.01 -16.86 4.99
CA LEU A 56 -10.31 -17.18 6.24
C LEU A 56 -11.25 -17.38 7.43
N TRP A 57 -12.24 -16.50 7.60
CA TRP A 57 -13.07 -16.45 8.81
C TRP A 57 -14.56 -16.69 8.54
N GLY A 58 -14.99 -16.70 7.27
CA GLY A 58 -16.41 -16.73 6.90
C GLY A 58 -17.15 -15.40 7.14
N HIS A 59 -16.55 -14.46 7.86
CA HIS A 59 -17.08 -13.13 8.17
C HIS A 59 -15.98 -12.06 8.06
N PHE A 60 -16.37 -10.80 8.28
CA PHE A 60 -15.45 -9.68 8.29
C PHE A 60 -14.36 -9.88 9.35
N GLY A 61 -13.10 -9.63 9.00
CA GLY A 61 -11.96 -9.99 9.85
C GLY A 61 -10.73 -9.08 9.64
N PRO A 62 -9.58 -9.42 10.23
CA PRO A 62 -8.41 -8.54 10.27
C PRO A 62 -7.92 -8.05 8.89
N PHE A 63 -7.91 -8.92 7.88
CA PHE A 63 -7.53 -8.52 6.52
C PHE A 63 -8.53 -7.57 5.85
N HIS A 64 -9.81 -7.59 6.25
CA HIS A 64 -10.79 -6.63 5.76
C HIS A 64 -10.53 -5.24 6.37
N ILE A 65 -10.21 -5.18 7.67
CA ILE A 65 -9.80 -3.94 8.33
C ILE A 65 -8.55 -3.36 7.64
N ALA A 66 -7.56 -4.22 7.37
CA ALA A 66 -6.36 -3.83 6.63
C ALA A 66 -6.69 -3.28 5.23
N ALA A 67 -7.63 -3.90 4.52
CA ALA A 67 -8.09 -3.42 3.22
C ALA A 67 -8.78 -2.05 3.30
N VAL A 68 -9.60 -1.78 4.33
CA VAL A 68 -10.20 -0.45 4.55
C VAL A 68 -9.13 0.62 4.80
N ILE A 69 -8.17 0.34 5.67
CA ILE A 69 -7.06 1.27 5.97
C ILE A 69 -6.20 1.51 4.72
N SER A 70 -5.88 0.43 4.00
CA SER A 70 -5.14 0.47 2.71
C SER A 70 -5.87 1.31 1.67
N LEU A 71 -7.19 1.15 1.55
CA LEU A 71 -8.02 1.95 0.65
C LEU A 71 -8.01 3.43 1.05
N ALA A 72 -8.14 3.75 2.33
CA ALA A 72 -8.07 5.13 2.82
C ALA A 72 -6.70 5.77 2.51
N THR A 73 -5.60 5.07 2.78
CA THR A 73 -4.24 5.59 2.53
C THR A 73 -3.98 5.84 1.05
N VAL A 74 -4.36 4.92 0.15
CA VAL A 74 -4.15 5.12 -1.29
C VAL A 74 -5.02 6.27 -1.83
N ILE A 75 -6.26 6.42 -1.34
CA ILE A 75 -7.15 7.52 -1.71
C ILE A 75 -6.56 8.86 -1.24
N MET A 76 -6.08 8.95 0.00
CA MET A 76 -5.44 10.19 0.51
C MET A 76 -4.21 10.57 -0.31
N GLY A 77 -3.38 9.59 -0.69
CA GLY A 77 -2.22 9.80 -1.56
C GLY A 77 -2.62 10.29 -2.95
N ALA A 78 -3.60 9.66 -3.59
CA ALA A 78 -4.11 10.09 -4.89
C ALA A 78 -4.74 11.48 -4.83
N GLN A 79 -5.56 11.74 -3.82
CA GLN A 79 -6.25 13.01 -3.62
C GLN A 79 -5.27 14.17 -3.44
N ALA A 80 -4.17 13.97 -2.70
CA ALA A 80 -3.12 14.97 -2.56
C ALA A 80 -2.52 15.37 -3.93
N ALA A 81 -2.28 14.40 -4.82
CA ALA A 81 -1.77 14.66 -6.17
C ALA A 81 -2.81 15.27 -7.13
N TRP A 82 -4.09 14.92 -6.98
CA TRP A 82 -5.17 15.48 -7.81
C TRP A 82 -5.51 16.91 -7.42
N ARG A 83 -5.71 17.17 -6.12
CA ARG A 83 -6.05 18.50 -5.62
C ARG A 83 -4.88 19.46 -5.71
N LYS A 84 -3.65 18.96 -5.55
CA LYS A 84 -2.40 19.76 -5.50
C LYS A 84 -2.48 20.91 -4.48
N LYS A 85 -3.25 20.71 -3.41
CA LYS A 85 -3.51 21.69 -2.36
C LYS A 85 -3.17 21.09 -0.98
N PRO A 86 -2.62 21.90 -0.06
CA PRO A 86 -2.05 23.24 -0.30
C PRO A 86 -0.81 23.16 -1.19
N ALA A 87 -0.57 24.20 -2.01
CA ALA A 87 0.45 24.20 -3.08
C ALA A 87 1.87 23.86 -2.57
N ARG A 88 2.18 24.25 -1.32
CA ARG A 88 3.49 24.05 -0.69
C ARG A 88 3.74 22.61 -0.22
N HIS A 89 2.71 21.85 0.16
CA HIS A 89 2.90 20.56 0.85
C HIS A 89 2.24 19.36 0.16
N TRP A 90 1.47 19.55 -0.91
CA TRP A 90 0.75 18.45 -1.56
C TRP A 90 1.68 17.32 -2.05
N LYS A 91 2.90 17.64 -2.50
CA LYS A 91 3.89 16.64 -2.95
C LYS A 91 4.31 15.73 -1.81
N VAL A 92 4.47 16.30 -0.61
CA VAL A 92 4.85 15.55 0.59
C VAL A 92 3.67 14.72 1.04
N ALA A 93 2.47 15.30 1.13
CA ALA A 93 1.27 14.55 1.48
C ALA A 93 1.06 13.36 0.52
N HIS A 94 1.20 13.60 -0.79
CA HIS A 94 1.17 12.54 -1.80
C HIS A 94 2.23 11.48 -1.53
N ALA A 95 3.51 11.87 -1.39
CA ALA A 95 4.59 10.93 -1.15
C ALA A 95 4.42 10.13 0.15
N TYR A 96 3.97 10.78 1.23
CA TYR A 96 3.73 10.18 2.53
C TYR A 96 2.65 9.09 2.45
N TRP A 97 1.46 9.47 1.99
CA TRP A 97 0.32 8.55 1.93
C TRP A 97 0.51 7.44 0.90
N MET A 98 1.15 7.73 -0.24
CA MET A 98 1.49 6.69 -1.23
C MET A 98 2.54 5.71 -0.68
N SER A 99 3.52 6.20 0.10
CA SER A 99 4.51 5.33 0.73
C SER A 99 3.86 4.43 1.79
N TRP A 100 2.99 4.99 2.64
CA TRP A 100 2.25 4.20 3.63
C TRP A 100 1.28 3.20 3.00
N SER A 101 0.63 3.57 1.90
CA SER A 101 -0.17 2.64 1.10
C SER A 101 0.67 1.45 0.62
N TYR A 102 1.89 1.70 0.12
CA TYR A 102 2.77 0.64 -0.36
C TYR A 102 3.32 -0.23 0.79
N VAL A 103 3.67 0.37 1.93
CA VAL A 103 4.06 -0.37 3.15
C VAL A 103 2.92 -1.27 3.61
N GLY A 104 1.68 -0.76 3.62
CA GLY A 104 0.49 -1.54 3.96
C GLY A 104 0.26 -2.73 3.01
N LEU A 105 0.45 -2.52 1.69
CA LEU A 105 0.40 -3.60 0.70
C LEU A 105 1.42 -4.70 0.99
N LEU A 106 2.67 -4.33 1.27
CA LEU A 106 3.72 -5.28 1.62
C LEU A 106 3.42 -6.00 2.95
N ALA A 107 2.94 -5.28 3.96
CA ALA A 107 2.59 -5.86 5.26
C ALA A 107 1.47 -6.90 5.14
N ALA A 108 0.45 -6.60 4.33
CA ALA A 108 -0.63 -7.54 4.03
C ALA A 108 -0.12 -8.77 3.24
N ALA A 109 0.72 -8.55 2.22
CA ALA A 109 1.27 -9.65 1.42
C ALA A 109 2.15 -10.59 2.24
N VAL A 110 3.02 -10.05 3.10
CA VAL A 110 3.88 -10.85 3.99
C VAL A 110 3.03 -11.57 5.02
N SER A 111 2.06 -10.89 5.64
CA SER A 111 1.17 -11.51 6.64
C SER A 111 0.32 -12.64 6.04
N GLU A 112 -0.34 -12.42 4.90
CA GLU A 112 -1.13 -13.46 4.21
C GLU A 112 -0.24 -14.65 3.84
N SER A 113 0.93 -14.40 3.24
CA SER A 113 1.86 -15.47 2.86
C SER A 113 2.34 -16.25 4.09
N ALA A 114 2.70 -15.56 5.16
CA ALA A 114 3.12 -16.18 6.41
C ALA A 114 2.00 -17.04 7.01
N THR A 115 0.78 -16.52 7.13
CA THR A 115 -0.36 -17.29 7.67
C THR A 115 -0.79 -18.46 6.78
N ARG A 116 -0.48 -18.44 5.48
CA ARG A 116 -0.89 -19.47 4.53
C ARG A 116 0.13 -20.61 4.44
N TYR A 117 1.41 -20.33 4.66
CA TYR A 117 2.50 -21.31 4.47
C TYR A 117 3.26 -21.65 5.76
N LEU A 118 3.19 -20.81 6.79
CA LEU A 118 3.77 -21.07 8.10
C LEU A 118 2.66 -21.53 9.03
N ASP A 119 2.81 -22.71 9.63
CA ASP A 119 1.81 -23.34 10.49
C ASP A 119 1.89 -22.78 11.93
N TYR A 120 1.90 -21.45 12.04
CA TYR A 120 1.98 -20.70 13.29
C TYR A 120 0.65 -20.05 13.65
N ASP A 121 0.50 -19.65 14.92
CA ASP A 121 -0.68 -18.92 15.39
C ASP A 121 -0.96 -17.70 14.50
N PHE A 122 -2.22 -17.57 14.07
CA PHE A 122 -2.63 -16.51 13.14
C PHE A 122 -2.35 -15.11 13.71
N GLY A 123 -2.71 -14.88 14.97
CA GLY A 123 -2.62 -13.57 15.60
C GLY A 123 -1.17 -13.09 15.70
N TRP A 124 -0.30 -13.94 16.23
CA TRP A 124 1.13 -13.65 16.33
C TRP A 124 1.79 -13.49 14.97
N THR A 125 1.45 -14.36 14.01
CA THR A 125 2.04 -14.31 12.66
C THR A 125 1.71 -13.00 11.96
N VAL A 126 0.43 -12.60 11.94
CA VAL A 126 0.01 -11.33 11.34
C VAL A 126 0.60 -10.14 12.09
N GLY A 127 0.56 -10.17 13.43
CA GLY A 127 1.08 -9.10 14.27
C GLY A 127 2.56 -8.84 14.04
N LEU A 128 3.40 -9.89 14.10
CA LEU A 128 4.84 -9.78 13.95
C LEU A 128 5.24 -9.42 12.50
N ALA A 129 4.63 -10.07 11.51
CA ALA A 129 4.91 -9.78 10.11
C ALA A 129 4.56 -8.31 9.76
N THR A 130 3.38 -7.87 10.18
CA THR A 130 2.94 -6.49 9.98
C THR A 130 3.85 -5.51 10.71
N ALA A 131 4.17 -5.76 11.99
CA ALA A 131 5.05 -4.91 12.78
C ALA A 131 6.45 -4.76 12.15
N ALA A 132 7.04 -5.86 11.67
CA ALA A 132 8.34 -5.84 11.02
C ALA A 132 8.33 -4.99 9.75
N VAL A 133 7.35 -5.20 8.87
CA VAL A 133 7.23 -4.43 7.62
C VAL A 133 6.95 -2.95 7.90
N ILE A 134 6.05 -2.65 8.84
CA ILE A 134 5.75 -1.28 9.26
C ILE A 134 6.97 -0.60 9.85
N ALA A 135 7.75 -1.27 10.71
CA ALA A 135 8.95 -0.71 11.31
C ALA A 135 9.97 -0.32 10.23
N ILE A 136 10.26 -1.22 9.28
CA ILE A 136 11.15 -0.94 8.15
C ILE A 136 10.62 0.21 7.28
N GLY A 137 9.32 0.19 6.99
CA GLY A 137 8.63 1.23 6.24
C GLY A 137 8.73 2.60 6.91
N ALA A 138 8.38 2.67 8.20
CA ALA A 138 8.45 3.88 9.03
C ALA A 138 9.86 4.43 9.10
N MET A 139 10.86 3.57 9.35
CA MET A 139 12.28 3.98 9.36
C MET A 139 12.70 4.57 8.02
N THR A 140 12.28 3.95 6.90
CA THR A 140 12.62 4.41 5.56
C THR A 140 11.95 5.74 5.23
N ILE A 141 10.65 5.88 5.53
CA ILE A 141 9.88 7.10 5.29
C ILE A 141 10.42 8.24 6.16
N ASN A 142 10.61 8.01 7.46
CA ASN A 142 11.05 9.06 8.39
C ASN A 142 12.52 9.48 8.19
N ARG A 143 13.36 8.62 7.60
CA ARG A 143 14.74 9.01 7.25
C ARG A 143 14.82 9.76 5.92
N ARG A 144 13.96 9.43 4.95
CA ARG A 144 14.07 9.95 3.57
C ARG A 144 13.10 11.10 3.26
N LEU A 145 11.95 11.19 3.93
CA LEU A 145 10.91 12.18 3.63
C LEU A 145 11.15 13.56 4.27
N PRO A 146 11.64 13.68 5.53
CA PRO A 146 11.93 14.99 6.12
C PRO A 146 12.98 15.84 5.37
N PRO A 147 14.07 15.27 4.81
CA PRO A 147 14.97 16.04 3.94
C PRO A 147 14.27 16.65 2.71
N LEU A 148 13.28 15.94 2.14
CA LEU A 148 12.48 16.43 1.02
C LEU A 148 11.52 17.55 1.43
N LEU A 149 11.09 17.55 2.71
CA LEU A 149 10.30 18.62 3.32
C LEU A 149 11.14 19.88 3.58
N GLY A 150 12.35 19.72 4.12
CA GLY A 150 13.28 20.82 4.41
C GLY A 150 13.78 21.51 3.14
N ALA A 151 14.13 20.75 2.10
CA ALA A 151 14.56 21.30 0.80
C ALA A 151 13.44 21.97 -0.02
N SER A 152 12.19 21.89 0.44
CA SER A 152 11.02 22.52 -0.21
C SER A 152 10.54 23.81 0.49
N GLN A 153 11.21 24.21 1.58
CA GLN A 153 11.04 25.52 2.18
C GLN A 153 11.95 26.51 1.43
N PRO A 154 11.43 27.62 0.86
CA PRO A 154 12.27 28.71 0.40
C PRO A 154 13.02 29.36 1.58
#